data_AF-A0A085TT53-F1
#
_entry.id   AF-A0A085TT53-F1
#
_cell.length_a   1.000
_cell.length_b   1.000
_cell.length_c   1.000
_cell.angle_alpha   90.00
_cell.angle_beta   90.00
_cell.angle_gamma   90.00
#
_symmetry.space_group_name_H-M   'P 1'
#
loop_
_entity.id
_entity.type
_entity.pdbx_description
1 polymer ?
#
loop_
_entity_poly.entity_id
_entity_poly.type
_entity_poly.pdbx_seq_one_letter_code
_entity_poly.pdbx_strand_id
1 'polypeptide(L)'
;MASEPPHGNQTGKSGPVAKLRPVVDDPRGLAGPERIGNFGRADENDEDAMKLNVYLAGEIHTDWRETVIAACEGLDIEWSGPVTDHGASDDCGVEIFGAEQDKFWHDRKGASLNAIRIRTGIERCDVLVVCFGEKYKQWNAAFDAGYAAALGKPIIVLQPPEHDHALKEVDAAANAVARTPEQVARALRYVTTAKL
;
A
#
# COMPACT_ATOMS: atom_id res chain seq x y z
N MET A 1 -14.50 55.74 -17.16
CA MET A 1 -15.56 55.08 -17.95
C MET A 1 -15.66 53.67 -17.38
N ALA A 2 -16.52 53.37 -16.39
CA ALA A 2 -17.95 53.05 -16.51
C ALA A 2 -18.19 52.09 -17.70
N SER A 3 -18.71 50.87 -17.59
CA SER A 3 -19.66 50.25 -16.65
C SER A 3 -19.82 48.75 -16.99
N GLU A 4 -20.07 47.89 -16.00
CA GLU A 4 -20.76 46.58 -16.17
C GLU A 4 -22.21 46.68 -15.62
N PRO A 5 -23.05 45.61 -15.63
CA PRO A 5 -23.72 44.83 -16.70
C PRO A 5 -25.27 44.96 -16.50
N PRO A 6 -26.23 44.00 -16.66
CA PRO A 6 -26.31 42.68 -17.33
C PRO A 6 -27.61 42.42 -18.16
N HIS A 7 -27.61 41.39 -19.00
CA HIS A 7 -28.82 40.70 -19.52
C HIS A 7 -28.48 39.19 -19.57
N GLY A 8 -29.33 38.22 -19.27
CA GLY A 8 -30.74 38.15 -18.96
C GLY A 8 -31.09 36.66 -18.87
N ASN A 9 -31.93 36.34 -17.88
CA ASN A 9 -32.45 35.03 -17.49
C ASN A 9 -33.25 34.34 -18.61
N GLN A 10 -33.26 32.99 -18.70
CA GLN A 10 -34.49 32.17 -18.58
C GLN A 10 -34.36 30.67 -18.95
N THR A 11 -35.00 29.85 -18.10
CA THR A 11 -35.69 28.56 -18.33
C THR A 11 -34.81 27.33 -18.60
N GLY A 12 -34.91 26.20 -17.89
CA GLY A 12 -36.05 25.61 -17.20
C GLY A 12 -36.46 24.33 -17.94
N LYS A 13 -35.82 23.19 -17.65
CA LYS A 13 -36.36 21.84 -17.92
C LYS A 13 -35.94 20.87 -16.82
N SER A 14 -36.85 20.71 -15.86
CA SER A 14 -36.91 19.62 -14.90
C SER A 14 -37.10 18.29 -15.63
N GLY A 15 -36.18 17.35 -15.44
CA GLY A 15 -36.34 15.95 -15.87
C GLY A 15 -37.40 15.22 -15.04
N PRO A 16 -38.02 14.16 -15.56
CA PRO A 16 -39.14 13.48 -14.91
C PRO A 16 -38.70 12.72 -13.65
N VAL A 17 -39.37 13.02 -12.55
CA VAL A 17 -39.32 12.31 -11.27
C VAL A 17 -39.99 10.95 -11.43
N ALA A 18 -39.21 9.87 -11.33
CA ALA A 18 -39.74 8.51 -11.30
C ALA A 18 -40.49 8.29 -9.97
N LYS A 19 -41.80 8.02 -10.08
CA LYS A 19 -42.69 7.71 -8.95
C LYS A 19 -42.34 6.34 -8.34
N LEU A 20 -42.03 6.33 -7.05
CA LEU A 20 -42.02 5.14 -6.19
C LEU A 20 -43.42 4.50 -6.19
N ARG A 21 -43.47 3.17 -6.32
CA ARG A 21 -44.68 2.35 -6.02
C ARG A 21 -44.52 1.69 -4.64
N PRO A 22 -45.58 1.55 -3.84
CA PRO A 22 -45.49 0.98 -2.51
C PRO A 22 -45.50 -0.55 -2.49
N VAL A 23 -45.03 -1.03 -1.34
CA VAL A 23 -44.84 -2.39 -0.82
C VAL A 23 -46.02 -3.33 -1.06
N VAL A 24 -45.71 -4.61 -1.34
CA VAL A 24 -46.64 -5.73 -1.19
C VAL A 24 -46.09 -6.64 -0.10
N ASP A 25 -46.81 -6.74 1.02
CA ASP A 25 -46.61 -7.75 2.06
C ASP A 25 -47.07 -9.12 1.52
N ASP A 26 -46.22 -10.15 1.60
CA ASP A 26 -46.64 -11.56 1.47
C ASP A 26 -46.51 -12.25 2.83
N PRO A 27 -47.63 -12.60 3.51
CA PRO A 27 -47.60 -13.25 4.81
C PRO A 27 -48.01 -14.73 4.71
N ARG A 28 -47.08 -15.62 4.36
CA ARG A 28 -47.16 -17.09 4.58
C ARG A 28 -45.72 -17.63 4.61
N GLY A 29 -45.18 -18.39 5.55
CA GLY A 29 -45.70 -19.15 6.68
C GLY A 29 -44.65 -20.26 6.96
N LEU A 30 -43.97 -20.15 8.11
CA LEU A 30 -43.35 -21.18 8.98
C LEU A 30 -42.74 -22.47 8.37
N ALA A 31 -41.43 -22.69 8.61
CA ALA A 31 -40.86 -23.99 8.99
C ALA A 31 -39.43 -23.88 9.60
N GLY A 32 -39.30 -24.25 10.88
CA GLY A 32 -38.22 -25.07 11.49
C GLY A 32 -36.75 -24.59 11.55
N PRO A 33 -36.02 -24.80 12.68
CA PRO A 33 -34.60 -24.46 12.81
C PRO A 33 -33.69 -25.67 12.51
N GLU A 34 -32.89 -25.62 11.45
CA GLU A 34 -31.79 -26.57 11.17
C GLU A 34 -30.80 -25.85 10.23
N ARG A 35 -29.48 -25.79 10.39
CA ARG A 35 -28.48 -26.46 11.23
C ARG A 35 -27.38 -25.45 11.54
N ILE A 36 -26.92 -25.44 12.79
CA ILE A 36 -25.57 -24.96 13.12
C ILE A 36 -24.56 -25.79 12.31
N GLY A 37 -23.86 -25.12 11.40
CA GLY A 37 -22.85 -25.72 10.54
C GLY A 37 -21.76 -26.37 11.39
N ASN A 38 -21.47 -27.62 11.02
CA ASN A 38 -20.49 -28.51 11.61
C ASN A 38 -19.08 -27.90 11.52
N PHE A 39 -18.56 -27.30 12.59
CA PHE A 39 -17.14 -26.95 12.70
C PHE A 39 -16.33 -28.20 13.03
N GLY A 40 -15.87 -28.89 12.00
CA GLY A 40 -14.80 -29.89 12.14
C GLY A 40 -14.70 -30.89 10.99
N ARG A 41 -13.77 -30.66 10.07
CA ARG A 41 -12.53 -31.45 9.87
C ARG A 41 -11.77 -30.91 8.65
N ALA A 42 -10.45 -30.81 8.79
CA ALA A 42 -9.52 -30.45 7.73
C ALA A 42 -9.59 -31.45 6.56
N ASP A 43 -9.55 -30.94 5.32
CA ASP A 43 -8.38 -31.07 4.46
C ASP A 43 -8.52 -30.23 3.17
N GLU A 44 -7.40 -29.61 2.79
CA GLU A 44 -6.93 -29.34 1.41
C GLU A 44 -7.87 -28.56 0.47
N ASN A 45 -7.95 -27.24 0.67
CA ASN A 45 -7.55 -26.25 -0.34
C ASN A 45 -7.61 -24.86 0.29
N ASP A 46 -6.54 -24.07 0.15
CA ASP A 46 -6.46 -22.68 0.59
C ASP A 46 -7.22 -21.76 -0.41
N GLU A 47 -8.43 -22.14 -0.83
CA GLU A 47 -9.24 -21.41 -1.84
C GLU A 47 -9.73 -20.04 -1.34
N ASP A 48 -9.65 -19.77 -0.03
CA ASP A 48 -10.03 -18.48 0.56
C ASP A 48 -8.82 -17.54 0.79
N ALA A 49 -7.59 -17.96 0.47
CA ALA A 49 -6.43 -17.08 0.62
C ALA A 49 -6.46 -15.96 -0.43
N MET A 50 -6.47 -14.70 0.02
CA MET A 50 -6.44 -13.57 -0.91
C MET A 50 -5.05 -13.40 -1.53
N LYS A 51 -5.00 -13.23 -2.85
CA LYS A 51 -3.79 -12.77 -3.53
C LYS A 51 -3.47 -11.34 -3.08
N LEU A 52 -2.20 -11.06 -2.79
CA LEU A 52 -1.75 -9.75 -2.32
C LEU A 52 -0.52 -9.25 -3.07
N ASN A 53 -0.54 -8.01 -3.56
CA ASN A 53 0.66 -7.35 -4.11
C ASN A 53 1.32 -6.51 -3.01
N VAL A 54 2.56 -6.84 -2.64
CA VAL A 54 3.29 -6.19 -1.55
C VAL A 54 4.50 -5.44 -2.08
N TYR A 55 4.65 -4.17 -1.68
CA TYR A 55 5.82 -3.36 -1.99
C TYR A 55 6.74 -3.23 -0.76
N LEU A 56 7.99 -3.68 -0.89
CA LEU A 56 9.01 -3.70 0.18
C LEU A 56 9.94 -2.47 0.10
N ALA A 57 9.55 -1.38 0.74
CA ALA A 57 10.27 -0.11 0.78
C ALA A 57 11.32 -0.03 1.91
N GLY A 58 12.25 0.92 1.79
CA GLY A 58 13.19 1.28 2.86
C GLY A 58 14.55 0.57 2.81
N GLU A 59 15.15 0.35 3.98
CA GLU A 59 16.50 -0.18 4.21
C GLU A 59 16.96 -1.19 3.15
N ILE A 60 18.17 -1.04 2.60
CA ILE A 60 18.74 -1.95 1.59
C ILE A 60 20.06 -2.60 2.04
N HIS A 61 20.51 -2.34 3.26
CA HIS A 61 21.79 -2.81 3.76
C HIS A 61 21.71 -4.08 4.63
N THR A 62 20.54 -4.71 4.71
CA THR A 62 20.30 -5.97 5.44
C THR A 62 19.43 -6.91 4.59
N ASP A 63 19.28 -8.16 5.05
CA ASP A 63 18.55 -9.26 4.42
C ASP A 63 17.08 -9.36 4.86
N TRP A 64 16.51 -8.27 5.38
CA TRP A 64 15.16 -8.28 5.97
C TRP A 64 14.09 -8.65 4.93
N ARG A 65 14.25 -8.26 3.66
CA ARG A 65 13.29 -8.57 2.59
C ARG A 65 13.27 -10.07 2.32
N GLU A 66 14.46 -10.66 2.19
CA GLU A 66 14.65 -12.08 1.98
C GLU A 66 14.07 -12.88 3.15
N THR A 67 14.25 -12.39 4.38
CA THR A 67 13.69 -13.01 5.58
C THR A 67 12.15 -12.95 5.58
N VAL A 68 11.54 -11.81 5.25
CA VAL A 68 10.06 -11.70 5.12
C VAL A 68 9.54 -12.63 4.03
N ILE A 69 10.15 -12.61 2.84
CA ILE A 69 9.71 -13.42 1.69
C ILE A 69 9.79 -14.91 2.03
N ALA A 70 10.90 -15.36 2.63
CA ALA A 70 11.06 -16.76 3.06
C ALA A 70 10.02 -17.16 4.12
N ALA A 71 9.75 -16.30 5.10
CA ALA A 71 8.75 -16.58 6.15
C ALA A 71 7.29 -16.56 5.64
N CYS A 72 7.06 -16.00 4.45
CA CYS A 72 5.78 -15.99 3.74
C CYS A 72 5.64 -17.12 2.71
N GLU A 73 6.54 -18.11 2.70
CA GLU A 73 6.43 -19.27 1.81
C GLU A 73 5.03 -19.93 1.91
N GLY A 74 4.48 -20.28 0.76
CA GLY A 74 3.14 -20.85 0.60
C GLY A 74 1.99 -19.83 0.54
N LEU A 75 2.25 -18.53 0.71
CA LEU A 75 1.24 -17.48 0.51
C LEU A 75 1.24 -16.97 -0.93
N ASP A 76 0.05 -16.66 -1.47
CA ASP A 76 -0.09 -16.02 -2.79
C ASP A 76 0.21 -14.51 -2.70
N ILE A 77 1.50 -14.18 -2.57
CA ILE A 77 2.00 -12.81 -2.49
C ILE A 77 2.92 -12.52 -3.67
N GLU A 78 2.63 -11.43 -4.39
CA GLU A 78 3.49 -10.88 -5.41
C GLU A 78 4.35 -9.76 -4.81
N TRP A 79 5.67 -9.92 -4.88
CA TRP A 79 6.63 -9.01 -4.25
C TRP A 79 7.20 -8.01 -5.25
N SER A 80 7.33 -6.76 -4.81
CA SER A 80 8.02 -5.70 -5.55
C SER A 80 8.80 -4.80 -4.61
N GLY A 81 9.73 -4.01 -5.14
CA GLY A 81 10.59 -3.15 -4.32
C GLY A 81 11.44 -2.19 -5.16
N PRO A 82 12.25 -1.34 -4.51
CA PRO A 82 13.18 -0.45 -5.18
C PRO A 82 14.33 -1.24 -5.84
N VAL A 83 15.12 -0.55 -6.67
CA VAL A 83 16.39 -1.10 -7.16
C VAL A 83 17.37 -1.15 -5.99
N THR A 84 17.90 -2.33 -5.68
CA THR A 84 18.86 -2.54 -4.58
C THR A 84 20.31 -2.56 -5.06
N ASP A 85 20.54 -2.67 -6.37
CA ASP A 85 21.86 -2.47 -6.95
C ASP A 85 22.21 -0.97 -6.93
N HIS A 86 23.19 -0.63 -6.09
CA HIS A 86 23.59 0.76 -5.86
C HIS A 86 24.07 1.47 -7.13
N GLY A 87 24.93 0.83 -7.93
CA GLY A 87 25.47 1.46 -9.14
C GLY A 87 24.38 1.68 -10.19
N ALA A 88 23.54 0.67 -10.41
CA ALA A 88 22.40 0.79 -11.32
C ALA A 88 21.41 1.87 -10.85
N SER A 89 21.18 1.98 -9.54
CA SER A 89 20.28 2.99 -8.96
C SER A 89 20.85 4.41 -9.10
N ASP A 90 22.11 4.61 -8.74
CA ASP A 90 22.73 5.94 -8.66
C ASP A 90 23.04 6.51 -10.04
N ASP A 91 23.48 5.66 -10.98
CA ASP A 91 23.99 6.09 -12.28
C ASP A 91 22.94 6.04 -13.40
N CYS A 92 21.76 5.43 -13.17
CA CYS A 92 20.74 5.26 -14.23
C CYS A 92 20.41 6.55 -14.99
N GLY A 93 20.35 7.67 -14.27
CA GLY A 93 20.02 8.97 -14.86
C GLY A 93 21.08 9.49 -15.82
N VAL A 94 22.36 9.34 -15.47
CA VAL A 94 23.47 9.82 -16.30
C VAL A 94 23.81 8.87 -17.44
N GLU A 95 23.64 7.57 -17.22
CA GLU A 95 23.79 6.55 -18.27
C GLU A 95 22.76 6.73 -19.39
N ILE A 96 21.51 7.11 -19.06
CA ILE A 96 20.42 7.22 -20.04
C ILE A 96 20.33 8.63 -20.64
N PHE A 97 20.48 9.69 -19.84
CA PHE A 97 20.23 11.08 -20.26
C PHE A 97 21.51 11.93 -20.36
N GLY A 98 22.67 11.28 -20.36
CA GLY A 98 23.98 11.92 -20.49
C GLY A 98 24.59 12.35 -19.16
N ALA A 99 25.93 12.35 -19.15
CA ALA A 99 26.75 12.64 -17.99
C ALA A 99 26.44 13.98 -17.33
N GLU A 100 26.58 14.04 -16.01
CA GLU A 100 26.53 15.26 -15.22
C GLU A 100 27.82 15.41 -14.42
N GLN A 101 28.43 16.59 -14.49
CA GLN A 101 29.64 16.91 -13.71
C GLN A 101 29.29 17.37 -12.29
N ASP A 102 28.13 18.02 -12.14
CA ASP A 102 27.64 18.46 -10.85
C ASP A 102 26.96 17.29 -10.13
N LYS A 103 27.49 16.91 -8.96
CA LYS A 103 26.99 15.78 -8.17
C LYS A 103 25.53 15.93 -7.77
N PHE A 104 25.04 17.15 -7.53
CA PHE A 104 23.64 17.37 -7.21
C PHE A 104 22.73 17.01 -8.40
N TRP A 105 23.11 17.42 -9.62
CA TRP A 105 22.33 17.12 -10.82
C TRP A 105 22.46 15.66 -11.25
N HIS A 106 23.63 15.06 -11.05
CA HIS A 106 23.84 13.62 -11.17
C HIS A 106 22.82 12.84 -10.33
N ASP A 107 22.80 13.09 -9.02
CA ASP A 107 21.91 12.37 -8.08
C ASP A 107 20.45 12.66 -8.35
N ARG A 108 20.12 13.91 -8.72
CA ARG A 108 18.75 14.27 -9.07
C ARG A 108 18.26 13.51 -10.31
N LYS A 109 19.11 13.28 -11.33
CA LYS A 109 18.73 12.49 -12.50
C LYS A 109 18.40 11.05 -12.12
N GLY A 110 19.28 10.39 -11.34
CA GLY A 110 19.05 9.04 -10.86
C GLY A 110 17.78 8.94 -10.00
N ALA A 111 17.66 9.84 -9.02
CA ALA A 111 16.49 9.92 -8.14
C ALA A 111 15.17 10.14 -8.92
N SER A 112 15.20 10.90 -10.02
CA SER A 112 14.00 11.17 -10.83
C SER A 112 13.48 9.90 -11.53
N LEU A 113 14.38 9.05 -12.05
CA LEU A 113 14.00 7.77 -12.64
C LEU A 113 13.53 6.77 -11.59
N ASN A 114 14.25 6.69 -10.46
CA ASN A 114 13.85 5.84 -9.34
C ASN A 114 12.48 6.25 -8.79
N ALA A 115 12.17 7.55 -8.75
CA ALA A 115 10.85 8.04 -8.34
C ALA A 115 9.72 7.51 -9.24
N ILE A 116 9.94 7.36 -10.55
CA ILE A 116 8.95 6.75 -11.45
C ILE A 116 8.69 5.31 -11.04
N ARG A 117 9.75 4.52 -10.82
CA ARG A 117 9.64 3.10 -10.42
C ARG A 117 8.97 2.94 -9.06
N ILE A 118 9.42 3.71 -8.07
CA ILE A 118 8.94 3.63 -6.69
C ILE A 118 7.48 4.04 -6.63
N ARG A 119 7.10 5.19 -7.19
CA ARG A 119 5.70 5.64 -7.19
C ARG A 119 4.79 4.66 -7.92
N THR A 120 5.21 4.15 -9.07
CA THR A 120 4.46 3.13 -9.80
C THR A 120 4.25 1.87 -8.97
N GLY A 121 5.28 1.43 -8.24
CA GLY A 121 5.19 0.27 -7.34
C GLY A 121 4.21 0.51 -6.18
N ILE A 122 4.34 1.65 -5.50
CA ILE A 122 3.47 2.03 -4.37
C ILE A 122 2.01 2.20 -4.82
N GLU A 123 1.77 2.85 -5.96
CA GLU A 123 0.41 3.03 -6.49
C GLU A 123 -0.27 1.70 -6.82
N ARG A 124 0.49 0.69 -7.23
CA ARG A 124 -0.02 -0.62 -7.66
C ARG A 124 -0.07 -1.67 -6.55
N CYS A 125 0.62 -1.48 -5.42
CA CYS A 125 0.58 -2.45 -4.34
C CYS A 125 -0.74 -2.38 -3.55
N ASP A 126 -1.10 -3.49 -2.93
CA ASP A 126 -2.20 -3.59 -1.98
C ASP A 126 -1.73 -3.24 -0.57
N VAL A 127 -0.49 -3.57 -0.22
CA VAL A 127 0.14 -3.25 1.07
C VAL A 127 1.57 -2.79 0.86
N LEU A 128 1.95 -1.71 1.54
CA LEU A 128 3.34 -1.27 1.64
C LEU A 128 3.93 -1.81 2.95
N VAL A 129 5.07 -2.49 2.86
CA VAL A 129 5.92 -2.76 4.02
C VAL A 129 7.14 -1.86 3.90
N VAL A 130 7.39 -1.02 4.91
CA VAL A 130 8.56 -0.13 4.94
C VAL A 130 9.45 -0.46 6.12
N CYS A 131 10.72 -0.77 5.83
CA CYS A 131 11.71 -1.06 6.86
C CYS A 131 12.59 0.15 7.14
N PHE A 132 12.68 0.50 8.43
CA PHE A 132 13.63 1.47 8.96
C PHE A 132 14.72 0.76 9.76
N GLY A 133 15.95 0.78 9.25
CA GLY A 133 17.12 0.19 9.92
C GLY A 133 18.06 1.25 10.49
N GLU A 134 19.05 0.82 11.26
CA GLU A 134 19.88 1.69 12.10
C GLU A 134 20.88 2.56 11.33
N LYS A 135 21.13 2.24 10.06
CA LYS A 135 22.14 2.91 9.24
C LYS A 135 21.52 3.99 8.35
N TYR A 136 22.24 5.11 8.26
CA TYR A 136 21.82 6.29 7.52
C TYR A 136 20.49 6.85 8.04
N LYS A 137 20.05 7.98 7.47
CA LYS A 137 18.83 8.66 7.95
C LYS A 137 17.54 8.15 7.31
N GLN A 138 17.65 7.42 6.20
CA GLN A 138 16.52 6.77 5.50
C GLN A 138 15.36 7.70 5.14
N TRP A 139 15.69 8.94 4.75
CA TRP A 139 14.69 9.94 4.35
C TRP A 139 13.85 9.53 3.15
N ASN A 140 14.40 8.72 2.25
CA ASN A 140 13.66 8.11 1.15
C ASN A 140 12.56 7.16 1.67
N ALA A 141 12.86 6.32 2.66
CA ALA A 141 11.88 5.41 3.27
C ALA A 141 10.74 6.18 3.95
N ALA A 142 11.07 7.25 4.69
CA ALA A 142 10.07 8.13 5.29
C ALA A 142 9.21 8.85 4.24
N PHE A 143 9.82 9.26 3.12
CA PHE A 143 9.10 9.86 2.00
C PHE A 143 8.15 8.88 1.33
N ASP A 144 8.58 7.64 1.10
CA ASP A 144 7.78 6.56 0.52
C ASP A 144 6.58 6.21 1.42
N ALA A 145 6.81 6.11 2.75
CA ALA A 145 5.75 5.89 3.73
C ALA A 145 4.73 7.04 3.74
N GLY A 146 5.21 8.29 3.70
CA GLY A 146 4.33 9.47 3.61
C GLY A 146 3.52 9.51 2.31
N TYR A 147 4.13 9.13 1.18
CA TYR A 147 3.44 9.05 -0.10
C TYR A 147 2.38 7.94 -0.12
N ALA A 148 2.70 6.76 0.41
CA ALA A 148 1.75 5.66 0.58
C ALA A 148 0.57 6.06 1.47
N ALA A 149 0.84 6.76 2.58
CA ALA A 149 -0.19 7.26 3.49
C ALA A 149 -1.10 8.27 2.78
N ALA A 150 -0.55 9.18 1.98
CA ALA A 150 -1.32 10.14 1.19
C ALA A 150 -2.24 9.47 0.15
N LEU A 151 -1.84 8.30 -0.37
CA LEU A 151 -2.66 7.48 -1.27
C LEU A 151 -3.68 6.59 -0.54
N GLY A 152 -3.67 6.57 0.79
CA GLY A 152 -4.52 5.68 1.59
C GLY A 152 -4.12 4.21 1.50
N LYS A 153 -2.86 3.91 1.18
CA LYS A 153 -2.36 2.54 1.14
C LYS A 153 -2.23 1.98 2.56
N PRO A 154 -2.62 0.72 2.80
CA PRO A 154 -2.27 0.02 4.03
C PRO A 154 -0.75 -0.06 4.21
N ILE A 155 -0.27 0.23 5.42
CA ILE A 155 1.17 0.28 5.74
C ILE A 155 1.49 -0.61 6.93
N ILE A 156 2.55 -1.41 6.78
CA ILE A 156 3.25 -2.09 7.86
C ILE A 156 4.64 -1.47 7.98
N VAL A 157 4.96 -0.94 9.15
CA VAL A 157 6.31 -0.43 9.46
C VAL A 157 7.11 -1.54 10.12
N LEU A 158 8.35 -1.75 9.71
CA LEU A 158 9.34 -2.56 10.42
C LEU A 158 10.42 -1.62 10.97
N GLN A 159 10.53 -1.51 12.29
CA GLN A 159 11.55 -0.65 12.92
C GLN A 159 12.00 -1.17 14.29
N PRO A 160 13.26 -0.91 14.68
CA PRO A 160 13.72 -1.18 16.04
C PRO A 160 13.10 -0.18 17.04
N PRO A 161 12.92 -0.55 18.33
CA PRO A 161 12.31 0.34 19.34
C PRO A 161 12.97 1.72 19.48
N GLU A 162 14.27 1.80 19.19
CA GLU A 162 15.09 3.01 19.21
C GLU A 162 14.54 4.11 18.29
N HIS A 163 13.76 3.73 17.27
CA HIS A 163 13.17 4.67 16.32
C HIS A 163 11.77 5.17 16.70
N ASP A 164 11.15 4.66 17.76
CA ASP A 164 9.76 4.98 18.12
C ASP A 164 9.48 6.48 18.22
N HIS A 165 10.42 7.26 18.79
CA HIS A 165 10.23 8.71 18.87
C HIS A 165 10.39 9.40 17.51
N ALA A 166 11.34 8.94 16.70
CA ALA A 166 11.65 9.56 15.41
C ALA A 166 10.59 9.23 14.35
N LEU A 167 9.93 8.08 14.48
CA LEU A 167 8.96 7.56 13.53
C LEU A 167 7.51 7.68 14.01
N LYS A 168 7.24 8.32 15.17
CA LYS A 168 5.89 8.40 15.76
C LYS A 168 4.81 8.92 14.80
N GLU A 169 5.10 9.85 13.89
CA GLU A 169 4.12 10.30 12.88
C GLU A 169 3.92 9.29 11.75
N VAL A 170 4.97 8.55 11.37
CA VAL A 170 4.88 7.45 10.41
C VAL A 170 4.12 6.27 11.02
N ASP A 171 4.42 5.93 12.26
CA ASP A 171 3.75 4.89 13.05
C ASP A 171 2.27 5.21 13.24
N ALA A 172 1.92 6.47 13.50
CA ALA A 172 0.54 6.91 13.62
C ALA A 172 -0.25 6.80 12.30
N ALA A 173 0.42 6.87 11.14
CA ALA A 173 -0.18 6.66 9.83
C ALA A 173 -0.24 5.18 9.41
N ALA A 174 0.52 4.30 10.09
CA ALA A 174 0.60 2.89 9.77
C ALA A 174 -0.55 2.07 10.36
N ASN A 175 -0.85 0.93 9.74
CA ASN A 175 -1.83 -0.03 10.24
C ASN A 175 -1.21 -1.02 11.24
N ALA A 176 0.09 -1.24 11.15
CA ALA A 176 0.85 -2.08 12.08
C ALA A 176 2.31 -1.62 12.16
N VAL A 177 2.90 -1.81 13.34
CA VAL A 177 4.34 -1.62 13.59
C VAL A 177 4.92 -2.95 14.07
N ALA A 178 5.87 -3.49 13.32
CA ALA A 178 6.62 -4.70 13.59
C ALA A 178 8.03 -4.37 14.05
N ARG A 179 8.60 -5.27 14.86
CA ARG A 179 9.96 -5.22 15.38
C ARG A 179 10.89 -6.22 14.72
N THR A 180 10.32 -7.26 14.11
CA THR A 180 11.10 -8.30 13.40
C THR A 180 10.45 -8.64 12.06
N PRO A 181 11.23 -9.12 11.07
CA PRO A 181 10.70 -9.65 9.81
C PRO A 181 9.60 -10.71 9.99
N GLU A 182 9.71 -11.56 11.01
CA GLU A 182 8.72 -12.62 11.28
C GLU A 182 7.38 -12.04 11.73
N GLN A 183 7.38 -10.91 12.44
CA GLN A 183 6.13 -10.23 12.79
C GLN A 183 5.45 -9.66 11.53
N VAL A 184 6.23 -9.14 10.57
CA VAL A 184 5.70 -8.73 9.26
C VAL A 184 5.07 -9.94 8.54
N ALA A 185 5.80 -11.05 8.46
CA ALA A 185 5.32 -12.25 7.78
C ALA A 185 4.04 -12.81 8.41
N ARG A 186 3.95 -12.82 9.74
CA ARG A 186 2.73 -13.20 10.47
C ARG A 186 1.57 -12.25 10.21
N ALA A 187 1.81 -10.94 10.14
CA ALA A 187 0.78 -9.96 9.79
C ALA A 187 0.26 -10.21 8.36
N LEU A 188 1.15 -10.44 7.39
CA LEU A 188 0.77 -10.75 6.01
C LEU A 188 0.03 -12.08 5.90
N ARG A 189 0.42 -13.11 6.66
CA ARG A 189 -0.31 -14.39 6.75
C ARG A 189 -1.73 -14.20 7.26
N TYR A 190 -1.91 -13.40 8.32
CA TYR A 190 -3.23 -13.08 8.82
C TYR A 190 -4.07 -12.30 7.80
N VAL A 191 -3.50 -11.29 7.14
CA VAL A 191 -4.18 -10.53 6.09
C VAL A 191 -4.63 -11.44 4.95
N THR A 192 -3.76 -12.35 4.53
CA THR A 192 -4.03 -13.23 3.38
C THR A 192 -4.98 -14.37 3.69
N THR A 193 -4.94 -14.94 4.90
CA THR A 193 -5.62 -16.21 5.22
C THR A 193 -6.64 -16.12 6.34
N ALA A 194 -6.69 -15.00 7.07
CA ALA A 194 -7.44 -14.83 8.32
C ALA A 194 -7.07 -15.86 9.43
N LYS A 195 -5.86 -16.45 9.37
CA LYS A 195 -5.34 -17.46 10.34
C LYS A 195 -4.07 -16.94 11.03
N LEU A 196 -3.73 -17.51 12.20
CA LEU A 196 -2.56 -17.15 13.04
C LEU A 196 -1.39 -18.12 12.90
#